data_AF-A0A538HL30-F1
#
_entry.id   AF-A0A538HL30-F1
#
_cell.length_a   1.000
_cell.length_b   1.000
_cell.length_c   1.000
_cell.angle_alpha   90.00
_cell.angle_beta   90.00
_cell.angle_gamma   90.00
#
_symmetry.space_group_name_H-M   'P 1'
#
loop_
_entity.id
_entity.type
_entity.pdbx_description
1 polymer ?
#
loop_
_entity_poly.entity_id
_entity_poly.type
_entity_poly.pdbx_seq_one_letter_code
_entity_poly.pdbx_strand_id
1 'polypeptide(L)'
;MDKRERQAILSQGATRPETPRDRAVRRVLETDLPGSPVVGRPLRRRLRNFRPDPHSYFSALGGPLPWMVRLREIDRAVAEHERRLTEAWEELRSAVGDRPEELGHRWLEVARGWRFDETNALIERHNRNYPAEARLPMDPRTGDFVLVNGKPYRREPLDERWILARFPLVADERAA
;
A
#
# COMPACT_ATOMS: atom_id res chain seq x y z
N MET A 1 -51.26 -46.04 -1.98
CA MET A 1 -49.99 -46.07 -2.73
C MET A 1 -49.19 -47.25 -2.23
N ASP A 2 -48.83 -48.17 -3.13
CA ASP A 2 -48.12 -49.39 -2.75
C ASP A 2 -46.67 -49.07 -2.31
N LYS A 3 -46.11 -49.88 -1.40
CA LYS A 3 -44.73 -49.70 -0.89
C LYS A 3 -43.70 -49.72 -2.02
N ARG A 4 -43.98 -50.52 -3.05
CA ARG A 4 -43.15 -50.65 -4.26
C ARG A 4 -43.19 -49.40 -5.13
N GLU A 5 -44.36 -48.81 -5.33
CA GLU A 5 -44.52 -47.53 -6.05
C GLU A 5 -43.75 -46.40 -5.38
N ARG A 6 -43.86 -46.30 -4.04
CA ARG A 6 -43.18 -45.25 -3.28
C ARG A 6 -41.66 -45.38 -3.35
N GLN A 7 -41.14 -46.61 -3.33
CA GLN A 7 -39.71 -46.88 -3.46
C GLN A 7 -39.19 -46.61 -4.89
N ALA A 8 -40.00 -46.85 -5.92
CA ALA A 8 -39.66 -46.54 -7.30
C ALA A 8 -39.57 -45.04 -7.58
N ILE A 9 -40.41 -44.23 -6.92
CA ILE A 9 -40.39 -42.76 -7.04
C ILE A 9 -39.22 -42.17 -6.24
N LEU A 10 -38.98 -42.65 -5.01
CA LEU A 10 -37.91 -42.15 -4.15
C LEU A 10 -36.50 -42.54 -4.62
N SER A 11 -36.37 -43.59 -5.43
CA SER A 11 -35.08 -44.02 -5.98
C SER A 11 -34.64 -43.25 -7.24
N GLN A 12 -35.50 -42.42 -7.83
CA GLN A 12 -35.21 -41.70 -9.08
C GLN A 12 -34.06 -40.67 -8.97
N GLY A 13 -33.61 -40.34 -7.75
CA GLY A 13 -32.47 -39.46 -7.50
C GLY A 13 -31.21 -40.14 -6.95
N ALA A 14 -31.21 -41.45 -6.72
CA ALA A 14 -30.05 -42.16 -6.23
C ALA A 14 -29.10 -42.51 -7.39
N THR A 15 -27.85 -42.05 -7.32
CA THR A 15 -26.80 -42.42 -8.27
C THR A 15 -26.54 -43.93 -8.18
N ARG A 16 -27.26 -44.72 -8.98
CA ARG A 16 -27.04 -46.17 -9.05
C ARG A 16 -25.64 -46.45 -9.64
N PRO A 17 -24.93 -47.48 -9.15
CA PRO A 17 -23.63 -47.84 -9.71
C PRO A 17 -23.78 -48.18 -11.20
N GLU A 18 -22.84 -47.70 -12.01
CA GLU A 18 -22.86 -47.86 -13.46
C GLU A 18 -22.81 -49.35 -13.85
N THR A 19 -23.84 -49.83 -14.54
CA THR A 19 -23.89 -51.23 -14.97
C THR A 19 -23.10 -51.44 -16.28
N PRO A 20 -22.72 -52.68 -16.63
CA PRO A 20 -22.07 -52.97 -17.92
C PRO A 20 -22.91 -52.52 -19.13
N ARG A 21 -24.25 -52.58 -19.02
CA ARG A 21 -25.17 -52.10 -20.04
C ARG A 21 -25.15 -50.58 -20.16
N ASP A 22 -25.10 -49.86 -19.03
CA ASP A 22 -24.99 -48.40 -19.02
C ASP A 22 -23.68 -47.95 -19.70
N ARG A 23 -22.56 -48.68 -19.49
CA ARG A 23 -21.29 -48.44 -20.20
C ARG A 23 -21.37 -48.67 -21.71
N ALA A 24 -22.17 -49.63 -22.17
CA ALA A 24 -22.38 -49.88 -23.59
C ALA A 24 -23.23 -48.75 -24.21
N VAL A 25 -24.31 -48.36 -23.54
CA VAL A 25 -25.16 -47.23 -23.96
C VAL A 25 -24.37 -45.93 -24.00
N ARG A 26 -23.53 -45.67 -22.99
CA ARG A 26 -22.67 -44.49 -22.96
C ARG A 26 -21.72 -44.43 -24.15
N ARG A 27 -21.08 -45.55 -24.52
CA ARG A 27 -20.21 -45.62 -25.70
C ARG A 27 -20.94 -45.33 -27.01
N VAL A 28 -22.17 -45.83 -27.16
CA VAL A 28 -23.01 -45.54 -28.33
C VAL A 28 -23.34 -44.05 -28.36
N LEU A 29 -23.80 -43.49 -27.24
CA LEU A 29 -24.10 -42.06 -27.14
C LEU A 29 -22.87 -41.18 -27.40
N GLU A 30 -21.69 -41.54 -26.88
CA GLU A 30 -20.42 -40.83 -27.13
C GLU A 30 -20.06 -40.81 -28.63
N THR A 31 -20.49 -41.81 -29.39
CA THR A 31 -20.28 -41.89 -30.85
C THR A 31 -21.30 -41.03 -31.61
N ASP A 32 -22.54 -40.91 -31.10
CA ASP A 32 -23.65 -40.18 -31.73
C ASP A 32 -23.73 -38.69 -31.33
N LEU A 33 -23.08 -38.30 -30.23
CA LEU A 33 -23.05 -36.94 -29.69
C LEU A 33 -22.37 -35.91 -30.63
N PRO A 34 -21.26 -36.20 -31.33
CA PRO A 34 -20.59 -35.22 -32.19
C PRO A 34 -21.50 -34.72 -33.32
N GLY A 35 -21.93 -33.45 -33.24
CA GLY A 35 -22.80 -32.81 -34.24
C GLY A 35 -24.29 -32.81 -33.89
N SER A 36 -24.69 -33.44 -32.78
CA SER A 36 -26.08 -33.40 -32.30
C SER A 36 -26.45 -32.00 -31.79
N PRO A 37 -27.65 -31.47 -32.14
CA PRO A 37 -28.12 -30.15 -31.70
C PRO A 37 -28.36 -30.08 -30.18
N VAL A 38 -28.33 -31.22 -29.48
CA VAL A 38 -28.52 -31.33 -28.03
C VAL A 38 -27.19 -31.15 -27.27
N VAL A 39 -26.05 -31.15 -27.98
CA VAL A 39 -24.74 -30.89 -27.35
C VAL A 39 -24.55 -29.40 -27.13
N GLY A 40 -24.70 -29.00 -25.87
CA GLY A 40 -24.35 -27.65 -25.43
C GLY A 40 -22.87 -27.35 -25.68
N ARG A 41 -22.56 -26.11 -26.06
CA ARG A 41 -21.17 -25.64 -26.14
C ARG A 41 -20.69 -25.23 -24.75
N PRO A 42 -19.42 -25.49 -24.38
CA PRO A 42 -18.88 -24.96 -23.14
C PRO A 42 -19.02 -23.43 -23.14
N LEU A 43 -19.57 -22.88 -22.05
CA LEU A 43 -19.71 -21.44 -21.89
C LEU A 43 -18.33 -20.79 -22.00
N ARG A 44 -18.19 -19.83 -22.92
CA ARG A 44 -16.97 -19.03 -23.03
C ARG A 44 -16.82 -18.20 -21.77
N ARG A 45 -16.07 -18.71 -20.79
CA ARG A 45 -15.73 -17.97 -19.57
C ARG A 45 -14.72 -16.89 -19.95
N ARG A 46 -15.20 -15.67 -20.22
CA ARG A 46 -14.35 -14.47 -20.29
C ARG A 46 -13.97 -14.07 -18.87
N LEU A 47 -13.11 -14.85 -18.23
CA LEU A 47 -12.47 -14.45 -16.98
C LEU A 47 -11.54 -13.29 -17.35
N ARG A 48 -12.01 -12.05 -17.19
CA ARG A 48 -11.09 -10.92 -17.12
C ARG A 48 -10.27 -11.17 -15.88
N ASN A 49 -8.95 -11.25 -16.04
CA ASN A 49 -8.04 -11.19 -14.91
C ASN A 49 -8.28 -9.81 -14.26
N PHE A 50 -9.13 -9.77 -13.23
CA PHE A 50 -9.33 -8.59 -12.39
C PHE A 50 -8.04 -8.42 -11.58
N ARG A 51 -7.00 -7.93 -12.23
CA ARG A 51 -5.89 -7.30 -11.53
C ARG A 51 -6.36 -5.86 -11.30
N PRO A 52 -6.61 -5.46 -10.05
CA PRO A 52 -6.89 -4.06 -9.76
C PRO A 52 -5.67 -3.28 -10.20
N ASP A 53 -5.81 -2.54 -11.29
CA ASP A 53 -4.84 -1.53 -11.67
C ASP A 53 -4.97 -0.38 -10.65
N PRO A 54 -3.89 0.00 -9.92
CA PRO A 54 -3.96 1.05 -8.92
C PRO A 54 -4.54 2.35 -9.48
N HIS A 55 -4.22 2.68 -10.73
CA HIS A 55 -4.73 3.88 -11.39
C HIS A 55 -6.26 3.84 -11.58
N SER A 56 -6.82 2.68 -11.93
CA SER A 56 -8.27 2.47 -12.03
C SER A 56 -8.97 2.59 -10.68
N TYR A 57 -8.33 2.14 -9.58
CA TYR A 57 -8.85 2.29 -8.22
C TYR A 57 -8.85 3.76 -7.76
N PHE A 58 -7.77 4.52 -8.01
CA PHE A 58 -7.72 5.95 -7.69
C PHE A 58 -8.69 6.78 -8.53
N SER A 59 -8.88 6.42 -9.80
CA SER A 59 -9.84 7.09 -10.68
C SER A 59 -11.29 6.88 -10.23
N ALA A 60 -11.61 5.69 -9.72
CA ALA A 60 -12.92 5.38 -9.14
C ALA A 60 -13.20 6.11 -7.82
N LEU A 61 -12.16 6.50 -7.09
CA LEU A 61 -12.25 7.25 -5.83
C LEU A 61 -12.31 8.78 -6.01
N GLY A 62 -12.23 9.28 -7.25
CA GLY A 62 -12.28 10.71 -7.54
C GLY A 62 -10.97 11.47 -7.29
N GLY A 63 -9.84 10.76 -7.16
CA GLY A 63 -8.52 11.36 -6.97
C GLY A 63 -7.63 10.63 -5.96
N PRO A 64 -6.47 11.22 -5.61
CA PRO A 64 -5.60 10.70 -4.57
C PRO A 64 -6.29 10.65 -3.21
N LEU A 65 -5.97 9.64 -2.40
CA LEU A 65 -6.50 9.52 -1.04
C LEU A 65 -6.00 10.67 -0.13
N PRO A 66 -6.75 11.08 0.90
CA PRO A 66 -6.37 12.19 1.77
C PRO A 66 -4.96 12.05 2.39
N TRP A 67 -4.57 10.85 2.83
CA TRP A 67 -3.22 10.62 3.33
C TRP A 67 -2.13 10.80 2.27
N MET A 68 -2.41 10.50 0.99
CA MET A 68 -1.47 10.70 -0.10
C MET A 68 -1.26 12.18 -0.38
N VAL A 69 -2.34 12.96 -0.33
CA VAL A 69 -2.28 14.43 -0.46
C VAL A 69 -1.43 15.01 0.67
N ARG A 70 -1.74 14.65 1.92
CA ARG A 70 -0.95 15.10 3.09
C ARG A 70 0.52 14.67 3.01
N LEU A 71 0.80 13.46 2.53
CA LEU A 71 2.17 12.98 2.36
C LEU A 71 2.94 13.88 1.38
N ARG A 72 2.32 14.22 0.25
CA ARG A 72 2.90 15.12 -0.74
C ARG A 72 3.08 16.55 -0.20
N GLU A 73 2.18 17.03 0.65
CA GLU A 73 2.31 18.33 1.33
C GLU A 73 3.49 18.33 2.29
N ILE A 74 3.65 17.27 3.11
CA ILE A 74 4.81 17.10 3.99
C ILE A 74 6.10 17.09 3.17
N ASP A 75 6.17 16.29 2.11
CA ASP A 75 7.39 16.19 1.29
C ASP A 75 7.77 17.54 0.66
N ARG A 76 6.78 18.33 0.21
CA ARG A 76 7.01 19.69 -0.29
C ARG A 76 7.51 20.65 0.79
N ALA A 77 6.92 20.61 1.98
CA ALA A 77 7.32 21.46 3.09
C ALA A 77 8.73 21.12 3.59
N VAL A 78 9.06 19.82 3.65
CA VAL A 78 10.42 19.34 3.95
C VAL A 78 11.41 19.86 2.90
N ALA A 79 11.10 19.71 1.61
CA ALA A 79 11.98 20.17 0.54
C ALA A 79 12.20 21.70 0.56
N GLU A 80 11.19 22.48 0.97
CA GLU A 80 11.33 23.92 1.18
C GLU A 80 12.28 24.24 2.34
N HIS A 81 12.14 23.55 3.47
CA HIS A 81 13.09 23.71 4.57
C HIS A 81 14.51 23.29 4.17
N GLU A 82 14.68 22.19 3.42
CA GLU A 82 15.99 21.77 2.92
C GLU A 82 16.62 22.85 2.04
N ARG A 83 15.87 23.45 1.10
CA ARG A 83 16.36 24.56 0.28
C ARG A 83 16.81 25.75 1.13
N ARG A 84 15.95 26.23 2.02
CA ARG A 84 16.24 27.40 2.86
C ARG A 84 17.41 27.16 3.82
N LEU A 85 17.57 25.93 4.31
CA LEU A 85 18.71 25.56 5.16
C LEU A 85 20.01 25.48 4.36
N THR A 86 19.97 24.96 3.12
CA THR A 86 21.13 24.98 2.22
C THR A 86 21.58 26.41 1.96
N GLU A 87 20.65 27.31 1.62
CA GLU A 87 20.94 28.74 1.40
C GLU A 87 21.56 29.36 2.66
N ALA A 88 20.94 29.18 3.83
CA ALA A 88 21.46 29.70 5.09
C ALA A 88 22.83 29.13 5.47
N TRP A 89 23.06 27.85 5.18
CA TRP A 89 24.34 27.19 5.43
C TRP A 89 25.45 27.73 4.52
N GLU A 90 25.17 27.90 3.24
CA GLU A 90 26.11 28.47 2.26
C GLU A 90 26.44 29.93 2.57
N GLU A 91 25.42 30.74 2.89
CA GLU A 91 25.59 32.13 3.32
C GLU A 91 26.46 32.24 4.57
N LEU A 92 26.18 31.41 5.59
CA LEU A 92 26.94 31.41 6.83
C LEU A 92 28.39 30.97 6.60
N ARG A 93 28.60 29.92 5.79
CA ARG A 93 29.94 29.44 5.43
C ARG A 93 30.75 30.50 4.69
N SER A 94 30.11 31.22 3.76
CA SER A 94 30.74 32.33 3.03
C SER A 94 31.11 33.49 3.95
N ALA A 95 30.22 33.85 4.90
CA ALA A 95 30.44 34.96 5.83
C ALA A 95 31.52 34.67 6.89
N VAL A 96 31.62 33.43 7.39
CA VAL A 96 32.58 33.07 8.43
C VAL A 96 33.98 32.80 7.87
N GLY A 97 34.08 32.23 6.65
CA GLY A 97 35.36 31.84 6.06
C GLY A 97 35.99 30.63 6.76
N ASP A 98 37.32 30.58 6.83
CA ASP A 98 38.08 29.41 7.33
C ASP A 98 38.17 29.34 8.87
N ARG A 99 37.05 29.56 9.55
CA ARG A 99 36.93 29.50 11.02
C ARG A 99 35.90 28.44 11.40
N PRO A 100 36.28 27.15 11.40
CA PRO A 100 35.32 26.04 11.56
C PRO A 100 34.62 26.04 12.92
N GLU A 101 35.30 26.47 14.00
CA GLU A 101 34.68 26.56 15.33
C GLU A 101 33.57 27.64 15.39
N GLU A 102 33.83 28.80 14.78
CA GLU A 102 32.85 29.90 14.70
C GLU A 102 31.67 29.53 13.80
N LEU A 103 31.92 28.81 12.70
CA LEU A 103 30.89 28.27 11.82
C LEU A 103 29.99 27.29 12.57
N GLY A 104 30.57 26.33 13.28
CA GLY A 104 29.83 25.34 14.05
C GLY A 104 28.97 25.99 15.14
N HIS A 105 29.53 26.96 15.88
CA HIS A 105 28.78 27.66 16.92
C HIS A 105 27.58 28.42 16.37
N ARG A 106 27.79 29.23 15.31
CA ARG A 106 26.71 30.00 14.69
C ARG A 106 25.68 29.11 14.01
N TRP A 107 26.09 28.00 13.40
CA TRP A 107 25.13 27.07 12.79
C TRP A 107 24.26 26.38 13.83
N LEU A 108 24.84 26.03 14.98
CA LEU A 108 24.08 25.47 16.08
C LEU A 108 23.00 26.43 16.59
N GLU A 109 23.30 27.74 16.65
CA GLU A 109 22.32 28.78 17.00
C GLU A 109 21.19 28.85 15.96
N VAL A 110 21.53 28.81 14.66
CA VAL A 110 20.53 28.77 13.58
C VAL A 110 19.65 27.53 13.68
N ALA A 111 20.25 26.35 13.87
CA ALA A 111 19.52 25.08 13.97
C ALA A 111 18.55 25.05 15.16
N ARG A 112 18.95 25.63 16.31
CA ARG A 112 18.10 25.76 17.51
C ARG A 112 16.96 26.76 17.32
N GLY A 113 17.20 27.83 16.57
CA GLY A 113 16.20 28.85 16.27
C GLY A 113 15.23 28.46 15.16
N TRP A 114 15.54 27.42 14.38
CA TRP A 114 14.74 27.04 13.22
C TRP A 114 13.38 26.45 13.63
N ARG A 115 12.32 26.90 12.96
CA ARG A 115 10.93 26.52 13.28
C ARG A 115 10.36 25.60 12.20
N PHE A 116 9.84 24.46 12.64
CA PHE A 116 9.14 23.47 11.82
C PHE A 116 7.65 23.36 12.17
N ASP A 117 7.06 24.36 12.85
CA ASP A 117 5.72 24.25 13.45
C ASP A 117 4.64 23.78 12.48
N GLU A 118 4.57 24.40 11.30
CA GLU A 118 3.58 24.05 10.28
C GLU A 118 3.79 22.64 9.72
N THR A 119 5.04 22.30 9.39
CA THR A 119 5.42 20.97 8.89
C THR A 119 5.16 19.88 9.93
N ASN A 120 5.48 20.15 11.20
CA ASN A 120 5.24 19.23 12.31
C ASN A 120 3.74 19.07 12.60
N ALA A 121 2.94 20.13 12.44
CA ALA A 121 1.48 20.02 12.52
C ALA A 121 0.90 19.15 11.39
N LEU A 122 1.47 19.23 10.17
CA LEU A 122 1.10 18.34 9.07
C LEU A 122 1.48 16.89 9.36
N ILE A 123 2.68 16.66 9.89
CA ILE A 123 3.16 15.32 10.30
C ILE A 123 2.26 14.74 11.39
N GLU A 124 1.93 15.52 12.42
CA GLU A 124 1.05 15.07 13.50
C GLU A 124 -0.34 14.71 12.97
N ARG A 125 -0.92 15.57 12.15
CA ARG A 125 -2.21 15.32 11.48
C ARG A 125 -2.13 14.08 10.60
N HIS A 126 -1.00 13.82 9.95
CA HIS A 126 -0.81 12.61 9.17
C HIS A 126 -0.77 11.36 10.03
N ASN A 127 0.08 11.35 11.06
CA ASN A 127 0.22 10.22 11.97
C ASN A 127 -1.12 9.86 12.64
N ARG A 128 -1.92 10.86 13.02
CA ARG A 128 -3.23 10.67 13.64
C ARG A 128 -4.24 9.99 12.73
N ASN A 129 -4.30 10.38 11.45
CA ASN A 129 -5.35 9.95 10.52
C ASN A 129 -4.95 8.77 9.63
N TYR A 130 -3.65 8.57 9.39
CA TYR A 130 -3.13 7.59 8.44
C TYR A 130 -3.62 6.16 8.69
N PRO A 131 -3.62 5.62 9.93
CA PRO A 131 -4.04 4.24 10.14
C PRO A 131 -5.49 3.96 9.73
N ALA A 132 -6.39 4.89 10.02
CA ALA A 132 -7.80 4.78 9.65
C ALA A 132 -7.99 4.90 8.12
N GLU A 133 -7.33 5.88 7.50
CA GLU A 133 -7.48 6.12 6.06
C GLU A 133 -6.82 5.05 5.19
N ALA A 134 -5.70 4.48 5.63
CA ALA A 134 -5.01 3.37 4.97
C ALA A 134 -5.59 2.00 5.37
N ARG A 135 -6.57 1.96 6.28
CA ARG A 135 -7.18 0.73 6.83
C ARG A 135 -6.11 -0.23 7.36
N LEU A 136 -5.15 0.29 8.11
CA LEU A 136 -4.07 -0.53 8.66
C LEU A 136 -4.64 -1.57 9.64
N PRO A 137 -4.24 -2.85 9.48
CA PRO A 137 -4.51 -3.86 10.49
C PRO A 137 -3.86 -3.46 11.83
N MET A 138 -4.52 -3.81 12.92
CA MET A 138 -3.97 -3.71 14.27
C MET A 138 -3.36 -5.05 14.66
N ASP A 139 -2.19 -5.02 15.29
CA ASP A 139 -1.61 -6.20 15.93
C ASP A 139 -2.25 -6.38 17.32
N PRO A 140 -3.04 -7.45 17.54
CA PRO A 140 -3.75 -7.65 18.80
C PRO A 140 -2.83 -7.90 20.00
N ARG A 141 -1.55 -8.28 19.78
CA ARG A 141 -0.60 -8.54 20.87
C ARG A 141 0.00 -7.25 21.43
N THR A 142 0.25 -6.28 20.56
CA THR A 142 0.91 -5.01 20.91
C THR A 142 -0.10 -3.88 21.10
N GLY A 143 -1.29 -3.98 20.51
CA GLY A 143 -2.30 -2.92 20.51
C GLY A 143 -1.95 -1.76 19.57
N ASP A 144 -0.89 -1.87 18.76
CA ASP A 144 -0.50 -0.87 17.76
C ASP A 144 -0.79 -1.37 16.34
N PHE A 145 -0.69 -0.48 15.36
CA PHE A 145 -0.87 -0.83 13.95
C PHE A 145 0.35 -1.59 13.40
N VAL A 146 0.11 -2.44 12.40
CA VAL A 146 1.16 -3.20 11.72
C VAL A 146 2.18 -2.28 11.04
N LEU A 147 3.41 -2.78 10.91
CA LEU A 147 4.48 -2.08 10.20
C LEU A 147 4.14 -1.91 8.71
N VAL A 148 4.47 -0.73 8.18
CA VAL A 148 4.39 -0.43 6.75
C VAL A 148 5.80 -0.58 6.18
N ASN A 149 5.98 -1.50 5.24
CA ASN A 149 7.30 -1.80 4.64
C ASN A 149 8.40 -2.08 5.67
N GLY A 150 8.05 -2.79 6.76
CA GLY A 150 8.98 -3.15 7.84
C GLY A 150 9.36 -2.00 8.78
N LYS A 151 8.70 -0.84 8.67
CA LYS A 151 8.92 0.32 9.56
C LYS A 151 7.62 0.77 10.22
N PRO A 152 7.69 1.42 11.39
CA PRO A 152 6.53 2.12 11.95
C PRO A 152 5.99 3.11 10.93
N TYR A 153 4.67 3.24 10.84
CA TYR A 153 4.05 4.20 9.92
C TYR A 153 4.24 5.66 10.37
N ARG A 154 4.52 5.88 11.66
CA ARG A 154 4.65 7.22 12.24
C ARG A 154 5.89 7.89 11.67
N ARG A 155 5.69 9.13 11.21
CA ARG A 155 6.78 10.02 10.83
C ARG A 155 7.24 10.80 12.05
N GLU A 156 8.55 10.89 12.24
CA GLU A 156 9.15 11.68 13.31
C GLU A 156 9.00 13.18 13.01
N PRO A 157 8.76 14.01 14.03
CA PRO A 157 8.79 15.46 13.89
C PRO A 157 10.21 15.93 13.53
N LEU A 158 10.28 17.06 12.84
CA LEU A 158 11.53 17.72 12.46
C LEU A 158 12.00 18.65 13.59
N ASP A 159 13.29 18.59 13.90
CA ASP A 159 13.93 19.32 14.98
C ASP A 159 15.38 19.71 14.62
N GLU A 160 16.11 20.28 15.59
CA GLU A 160 17.54 20.58 15.48
C GLU A 160 18.35 19.35 15.05
N ARG A 161 18.04 18.17 15.56
CA ARG A 161 18.78 16.93 15.26
C ARG A 161 18.60 16.55 13.79
N TRP A 162 17.42 16.76 13.22
CA TRP A 162 17.16 16.55 11.80
C TRP A 162 18.01 17.47 10.92
N ILE A 163 18.23 18.72 11.33
CA ILE A 163 19.11 19.69 10.64
C ILE A 163 20.56 19.21 10.73
N LEU A 164 21.06 18.94 11.94
CA LEU A 164 22.47 18.59 12.16
C LEU A 164 22.87 17.24 11.53
N ALA A 165 21.91 16.33 11.34
CA ALA A 165 22.13 15.09 10.61
C ALA A 165 22.35 15.32 9.09
N ARG A 166 21.82 16.41 8.52
CA ARG A 166 21.96 16.76 7.10
C ARG A 166 23.06 17.78 6.83
N PHE A 167 23.21 18.73 7.75
CA PHE A 167 24.16 19.84 7.69
C PHE A 167 25.04 19.77 8.95
N PRO A 168 26.11 18.95 8.92
CA PRO A 168 26.95 18.72 10.10
C PRO A 168 27.75 19.97 10.48
N LEU A 169 28.05 20.11 11.78
CA LEU A 169 28.75 21.27 12.35
C LEU A 169 30.18 21.48 11.82
N VAL A 170 30.80 20.39 11.38
CA VAL A 170 32.12 20.39 10.74
C VAL A 170 31.88 19.86 9.34
N ALA A 171 32.37 20.57 8.31
CA ALA A 171 32.36 20.04 6.96
C ALA A 171 33.19 18.75 6.98
N ASP A 172 32.53 17.60 6.99
CA ASP A 172 33.23 16.32 6.87
C ASP A 172 33.84 16.29 5.48
N GLU A 173 35.16 16.48 5.39
CA GLU A 173 35.92 16.49 4.12
C GLU A 173 35.89 15.12 3.41
N ARG A 174 35.19 14.12 3.97
CA ARG A 174 35.15 12.74 3.48
C ARG A 174 34.05 12.44 2.44
N ALA A 175 33.34 13.45 1.97
CA ALA A 175 32.31 13.30 0.92
C ALA A 175 32.71 13.97 -0.40
N ALA A 176 33.98 13.80 -0.82
CA ALA A 176 34.46 14.10 -2.18
C ALA A 176 34.96 12.82 -2.86
#